data_AF-A0A6L3YB03-F1
#
_entry.id   AF-A0A6L3YB03-F1
#
_cell.length_a   1.000
_cell.length_b   1.000
_cell.length_c   1.000
_cell.angle_alpha   90.00
_cell.angle_beta   90.00
_cell.angle_gamma   90.00
#
_symmetry.space_group_name_H-M   'P 1'
#
loop_
_entity.id
_entity.type
_entity.pdbx_description
1 polymer ?
#
loop_
_entity_poly.entity_id
_entity_poly.type
_entity_poly.pdbx_seq_one_letter_code
_entity_poly.pdbx_strand_id
1 'polypeptide(L)' 'MEYTVVENSGYDREKDVFSHTSYWEAFSYRARHYTDSEIREMHVEIAIDLPDGTRTYEI' A
#
# COMPACT_ATOMS: atom_id res chain seq x y z
N MET A 1 -11.91 -5.77 5.99
CA MET A 1 -11.05 -5.43 4.86
C MET A 1 -10.46 -4.07 5.15
N GLU A 2 -9.15 -4.00 5.09
CA GLU A 2 -8.37 -2.78 5.28
C GLU A 2 -7.44 -2.63 4.08
N TYR A 3 -7.20 -1.38 3.67
CA TYR A 3 -6.32 -1.02 2.57
C TYR A 3 -5.11 -0.29 3.16
N THR A 4 -3.94 -0.87 2.99
CA THR A 4 -2.71 -0.39 3.62
C THR A 4 -1.71 0.02 2.55
N VAL A 5 -1.26 1.28 2.59
CA VAL A 5 -0.14 1.76 1.77
C VAL A 5 1.15 1.20 2.35
N VAL A 6 1.90 0.48 1.53
CA VAL A 6 3.10 -0.27 1.92
C VAL A 6 4.29 0.23 1.12
N GLU A 7 5.39 0.55 1.79
CA GLU A 7 6.71 0.78 1.18
C GLU A 7 7.50 -0.53 1.11
N ASN A 8 8.32 -0.69 0.07
CA ASN A 8 9.08 -1.91 -0.21
C ASN A 8 8.19 -3.16 -0.26
N SER A 9 7.02 -3.05 -0.89
CA SER A 9 6.05 -4.13 -1.04
C SER A 9 6.70 -5.37 -1.67
N GLY A 10 6.69 -6.50 -0.95
CA GLY A 10 7.28 -7.76 -1.42
C GLY A 10 8.81 -7.85 -1.33
N TYR A 11 9.47 -6.89 -0.67
CA TYR A 11 10.93 -6.87 -0.48
C TYR A 11 11.34 -6.82 1.00
N ASP A 12 12.63 -7.04 1.26
CA ASP A 12 13.20 -6.85 2.60
C ASP A 12 12.95 -5.42 3.10
N ARG A 13 12.54 -5.31 4.36
CA ARG A 13 12.13 -4.05 5.01
C ARG A 13 10.82 -3.45 4.49
N GLU A 14 9.91 -4.31 4.04
CA GLU A 14 8.51 -3.95 3.87
C GLU A 14 7.98 -3.19 5.10
N LYS A 15 7.22 -2.12 4.86
CA LYS A 15 6.72 -1.26 5.93
C LYS A 15 5.34 -0.72 5.60
N ASP A 16 4.40 -0.97 6.50
CA ASP A 16 3.08 -0.35 6.49
C ASP A 16 3.20 1.13 6.88
N VAL A 17 2.69 2.02 6.03
CA VAL A 17 2.79 3.48 6.19
C VAL A 17 1.47 4.10 6.59
N PHE A 18 0.38 3.66 5.98
CA PHE A 18 -0.95 4.23 6.21
C PHE A 18 -2.04 3.20 5.91
N SER A 19 -2.98 3.01 6.83
CA SER A 19 -4.09 2.06 6.67
C SER A 19 -5.44 2.77 6.75
N HIS A 20 -6.39 2.34 5.92
CA HIS A 20 -7.75 2.85 5.92
C HIS A 20 -8.75 1.79 5.43
N THR A 21 -10.01 1.89 5.85
CA THR A 21 -11.09 1.00 5.39
C THR A 21 -11.62 1.33 3.98
N SER A 22 -11.02 2.30 3.29
CA SER A 22 -11.46 2.78 1.97
C SER A 22 -10.26 2.79 1.03
N TYR A 23 -10.38 2.06 -0.08
CA TYR A 23 -9.37 2.05 -1.14
C TYR A 23 -9.05 3.46 -1.62
N TRP A 24 -10.08 4.28 -1.85
CA TRP A 24 -9.90 5.64 -2.37
C TRP A 24 -9.10 6.55 -1.43
N GLU A 25 -9.20 6.35 -0.12
CA GLU A 25 -8.42 7.10 0.85
C GLU A 25 -6.95 6.65 0.84
N ALA A 26 -6.69 5.33 0.80
CA ALA A 26 -5.33 4.79 0.65
C ALA A 26 -4.68 5.25 -0.68
N PHE A 27 -5.42 5.20 -1.78
CA PHE A 27 -4.98 5.70 -3.08
C PHE A 27 -4.69 7.21 -3.05
N SER A 28 -5.60 8.00 -2.47
CA SER A 28 -5.43 9.44 -2.36
C SER A 28 -4.23 9.81 -1.48
N TYR A 29 -3.99 9.05 -0.41
CA TYR A 29 -2.78 9.18 0.39
C TYR A 29 -1.54 8.92 -0.47
N ARG A 30 -1.46 7.76 -1.14
CA ARG A 30 -0.31 7.41 -1.98
C ARG A 30 -0.04 8.49 -3.05
N ALA A 31 -1.08 8.92 -3.77
CA ALA A 31 -0.97 9.90 -4.84
C ALA A 31 -0.57 11.31 -4.37
N ARG A 32 -0.79 11.64 -3.08
CA ARG A 32 -0.37 12.93 -2.49
C ARG A 32 1.04 12.89 -1.91
N HIS A 33 1.49 11.73 -1.47
CA HIS A 33 2.74 11.58 -0.73
C HIS A 33 3.91 11.03 -1.56
N TYR A 34 3.62 10.37 -2.68
CA TYR A 34 4.64 9.81 -3.57
C TYR A 34 4.43 10.29 -4.99
N THR A 35 5.53 10.57 -5.66
CA THR A 35 5.61 10.74 -7.10
C THR A 35 5.59 9.38 -7.81
N ASP A 36 5.25 9.38 -9.11
CA ASP A 36 5.28 8.16 -9.92
C ASP A 36 6.66 7.47 -9.92
N SER A 37 7.76 8.23 -9.81
CA SER A 37 9.11 7.67 -9.71
C SER A 37 9.34 6.99 -8.37
N GLU A 38 8.97 7.65 -7.27
CA GLU A 38 9.09 7.07 -5.92
C GLU A 38 8.24 5.81 -5.77
N ILE A 39 7.03 5.80 -6.33
CA ILE A 39 6.16 4.61 -6.33
C ILE A 39 6.88 3.41 -6.96
N ARG A 40 7.60 3.62 -8.08
CA ARG A 40 8.34 2.54 -8.75
C ARG A 40 9.63 2.16 -8.03
N GLU A 41 10.40 3.14 -7.59
CA GLU A 41 11.72 2.92 -6.97
C GLU A 41 11.62 2.33 -5.56
N MET A 42 10.62 2.75 -4.80
CA MET A 42 10.38 2.28 -3.43
C MET A 42 9.34 1.16 -3.36
N HIS A 43 8.85 0.67 -4.51
CA HIS A 43 7.82 -0.37 -4.59
C HIS A 43 6.61 -0.06 -3.69
N VAL A 44 6.03 1.13 -3.86
CA VAL A 44 4.91 1.60 -3.04
C VAL A 44 3.60 1.06 -3.59
N GLU A 45 2.97 0.15 -2.86
CA GLU A 45 1.73 -0.51 -3.26
C GLU A 45 0.63 -0.34 -2.21
N ILE A 46 -0.60 -0.71 -2.59
CA ILE A 46 -1.71 -0.79 -1.65
C ILE A 46 -2.01 -2.26 -1.44
N ALA A 47 -1.77 -2.71 -0.22
CA ALA A 47 -2.16 -4.01 0.28
C ALA A 47 -3.65 -4.01 0.64
N ILE A 48 -4.32 -5.13 0.37
CA ILE A 48 -5.68 -5.43 0.79
C ILE A 48 -5.59 -6.54 1.85
N ASP A 49 -5.84 -6.18 3.10
CA ASP A 49 -5.86 -7.07 4.24
C ASP A 49 -7.25 -7.74 4.35
N LEU A 50 -7.29 -9.05 4.09
CA LEU A 50 -8.51 -9.85 4.06
C LEU A 50 -8.91 -10.32 5.47
N PRO A 51 -10.20 -10.56 5.75
CA PRO A 51 -10.65 -10.99 7.08
C PRO A 51 -10.09 -12.33 7.56
N ASP A 52 -9.55 -13.15 6.64
CA ASP A 52 -8.91 -14.43 6.94
C ASP A 52 -7.43 -14.28 7.36
N GLY A 53 -6.93 -13.04 7.45
CA GLY A 53 -5.54 -12.73 7.82
C GLY A 53 -4.56 -12.83 6.65
N THR A 54 -5.04 -13.11 5.44
CA THR A 54 -4.21 -13.06 4.24
C THR A 54 -4.13 -11.63 3.68
N ARG A 55 -3.06 -11.34 2.95
CA ARG A 55 -2.80 -10.06 2.31
C ARG A 55 -2.58 -10.29 0.82
N THR A 56 -3.17 -9.43 0.00
CA THR A 56 -2.87 -9.33 -1.44
C THR A 56 -2.52 -7.90 -1.78
N TYR A 57 -1.78 -7.68 -2.86
CA TYR A 57 -1.45 -6.33 -3.35
C TYR A 57 -2.22 -6.05 -4.64
N GLU A 58 -2.42 -4.77 -4.94
CA GLU A 58 -2.98 -4.35 -6.22
C GLU A 58 -2.05 -4.74 -7.39
N ILE A 59 -2.64 -5.31 -8.44
CA ILE A 59 -1.97 -5.70 -9.70
C ILE A 59 -1.95 -4.52 -10.67
#